data_AF-A0A371YJ21-F1
#
_entry.id   AF-A0A371YJ21-F1
#
_cell.length_a   1.000
_cell.length_b   1.000
_cell.length_c   1.000
_cell.angle_alpha   90.00
_cell.angle_beta   90.00
_cell.angle_gamma   90.00
#
_symmetry.space_group_name_H-M   'P 1'
#
loop_
_entity.id
_entity.type
_entity.pdbx_description
1 polymer ?
#
loop_
_entity_poly.entity_id
_entity_poly.type
_entity_poly.pdbx_seq_one_letter_code
_entity_poly.pdbx_strand_id
1 'polypeptide(L)'
;MSSISTAEYKKLSGKPRRTKRRVVVKKQRVISEGEAKLAQHLKSYKIEFQTEFQFSPERKWRADFYILGTKFLIEVEGGIWSNGRHTRAQGYLGDMEKYNSAQELGYSVYRYSTEQVKSGKAIEDIRRLV
;
A
#
# COMPACT_ATOMS: atom_id res chain seq x y z
N MET A 1 -59.62 4.45 -24.01
CA MET A 1 -58.29 3.80 -23.89
C MET A 1 -57.59 4.42 -22.69
N SER A 2 -57.39 3.68 -21.60
CA SER A 2 -56.73 4.22 -20.40
C SER A 2 -55.21 4.11 -20.54
N SER A 3 -54.53 5.25 -20.56
CA SER A 3 -53.06 5.30 -20.60
C SER A 3 -52.50 5.10 -19.20
N ILE A 4 -51.72 4.03 -19.03
CA ILE A 4 -50.96 3.75 -17.79
C ILE A 4 -49.86 4.79 -17.62
N SER A 5 -49.62 5.22 -16.38
CA SER A 5 -48.58 6.22 -16.08
C SER A 5 -47.18 5.65 -16.31
N THR A 6 -46.22 6.50 -16.68
CA THR A 6 -44.82 6.08 -16.92
C THR A 6 -44.18 5.42 -15.68
N ALA A 7 -44.66 5.76 -14.48
CA ALA A 7 -44.21 5.17 -13.22
C ALA A 7 -44.77 3.74 -13.03
N GLU A 8 -46.02 3.48 -13.45
CA GLU A 8 -46.62 2.15 -13.42
C GLU A 8 -45.98 1.22 -14.47
N TYR A 9 -45.71 1.73 -15.67
CA TYR A 9 -45.02 0.95 -16.71
C TYR A 9 -43.61 0.50 -16.28
N LYS A 10 -42.86 1.36 -15.56
CA LYS A 10 -41.54 1.02 -15.01
C LYS A 10 -41.60 -0.06 -13.91
N LYS A 11 -42.67 -0.11 -13.12
CA LYS A 11 -42.88 -1.18 -12.12
C LYS A 11 -43.17 -2.53 -12.77
N LEU A 12 -43.91 -2.53 -13.89
CA LEU A 12 -44.26 -3.73 -14.64
C LEU A 12 -43.07 -4.31 -15.46
N SER A 13 -42.07 -3.48 -15.81
CA SER A 13 -40.97 -3.86 -16.73
C SER A 13 -39.60 -4.05 -16.06
N GLY A 14 -39.51 -3.92 -14.73
CA GLY A 14 -38.26 -4.01 -13.98
C GLY A 14 -37.73 -5.44 -13.83
N LYS A 15 -36.98 -5.96 -14.82
CA LYS A 15 -36.19 -7.19 -14.59
C LYS A 15 -35.11 -6.92 -13.53
N PRO A 16 -34.97 -7.75 -12.48
CA PRO A 16 -33.93 -7.57 -11.49
C PRO A 16 -32.56 -7.70 -12.16
N ARG A 17 -31.77 -6.63 -12.09
CA ARG A 17 -30.41 -6.59 -12.63
C ARG A 17 -29.53 -7.51 -11.78
N ARG A 18 -29.37 -8.77 -12.20
CA ARG A 18 -28.47 -9.74 -11.56
C ARG A 18 -27.04 -9.20 -11.64
N THR A 19 -26.57 -8.56 -10.57
CA THR A 19 -25.16 -8.22 -10.39
C THR A 19 -24.39 -9.54 -10.22
N LYS A 20 -23.78 -10.03 -11.29
CA LYS A 20 -22.81 -11.14 -11.19
C LYS A 20 -21.70 -10.65 -10.25
N ARG A 21 -21.69 -11.13 -9.00
CA ARG A 21 -20.56 -10.93 -8.09
C ARG A 21 -19.33 -11.53 -8.77
N ARG A 22 -18.42 -10.69 -9.25
CA ARG A 22 -17.13 -11.13 -9.77
C ARG A 22 -16.42 -11.86 -8.64
N VAL A 23 -16.16 -13.15 -8.83
CA VAL A 23 -15.29 -13.92 -7.94
C VAL A 23 -13.89 -13.35 -8.13
N VAL A 24 -13.42 -12.56 -7.16
CA VAL A 24 -12.08 -11.98 -7.18
C VAL A 24 -11.12 -13.09 -6.79
N VAL A 25 -10.46 -13.69 -7.79
CA VAL A 25 -9.33 -14.60 -7.54
C VAL A 25 -8.26 -13.79 -6.81
N LYS A 26 -7.83 -14.26 -5.62
CA LYS A 26 -6.72 -13.64 -4.88
C LYS A 26 -5.46 -13.73 -5.74
N LYS A 27 -5.13 -12.66 -6.45
CA LYS A 27 -3.87 -12.53 -7.20
C LYS A 27 -2.72 -12.56 -6.19
N GLN A 28 -1.73 -13.43 -6.41
CA GLN A 28 -0.51 -13.45 -5.61
C GLN A 28 0.18 -12.09 -5.71
N ARG A 29 0.69 -11.58 -4.58
CA ARG A 29 1.43 -10.30 -4.56
C ARG A 29 2.71 -10.46 -5.37
N VAL A 30 2.92 -9.57 -6.33
CA VAL A 30 4.18 -9.47 -7.07
C VAL A 30 5.06 -8.50 -6.30
N ILE A 31 6.25 -8.96 -5.88
CA ILE A 31 7.24 -8.13 -5.20
C ILE A 31 7.76 -7.11 -6.22
N SER A 32 7.81 -5.83 -5.84
CA SER A 32 8.35 -4.80 -6.72
C SER A 32 9.86 -4.94 -6.88
N GLU A 33 10.40 -4.43 -8.00
CA GLU A 33 11.85 -4.46 -8.23
C GLU A 33 12.63 -3.73 -7.12
N GLY A 34 12.09 -2.61 -6.63
CA GLY A 34 12.66 -1.84 -5.52
C GLY A 34 12.67 -2.64 -4.22
N GLU A 35 11.56 -3.25 -3.83
CA GLU A 35 11.51 -4.11 -2.64
C GLU A 35 12.50 -5.27 -2.73
N ALA A 36 12.54 -5.96 -3.88
CA ALA A 36 13.47 -7.08 -4.09
C ALA A 36 14.94 -6.63 -3.95
N LYS A 37 15.27 -5.46 -4.51
CA LYS A 37 16.62 -4.91 -4.45
C LYS A 37 17.00 -4.48 -3.04
N LEU A 38 16.10 -3.82 -2.31
CA LEU A 38 16.36 -3.43 -0.92
C LEU A 38 16.54 -4.66 -0.02
N ALA A 39 15.69 -5.68 -0.18
CA ALA A 39 15.83 -6.94 0.54
C ALA A 39 17.21 -7.59 0.29
N GLN A 40 17.70 -7.54 -0.96
CA GLN A 40 19.06 -7.99 -1.28
C GLN A 40 20.12 -7.17 -0.54
N HIS A 41 20.01 -5.84 -0.55
CA HIS A 41 20.96 -4.96 0.15
C HIS A 41 21.01 -5.24 1.65
N LEU A 42 19.86 -5.32 2.32
CA LEU A 42 19.77 -5.60 3.75
C LEU A 42 20.43 -6.96 4.11
N LYS A 43 20.19 -7.99 3.30
CA LYS A 43 20.84 -9.30 3.46
C LYS A 43 22.36 -9.22 3.31
N SER A 44 22.86 -8.51 2.30
CA SER A 44 24.31 -8.36 2.08
C SER A 44 25.03 -7.70 3.25
N TYR A 45 24.35 -6.78 3.95
CA TYR A 45 24.89 -6.12 5.15
C TYR A 45 24.51 -6.82 6.47
N LYS A 46 23.89 -8.01 6.40
CA LYS A 46 23.44 -8.78 7.59
C LYS A 46 22.53 -7.99 8.53
N ILE A 47 21.74 -7.08 7.97
CA ILE A 47 20.72 -6.34 8.72
C ILE A 47 19.48 -7.24 8.76
N GLU A 48 19.00 -7.54 9.96
CA GLU A 48 17.79 -8.35 10.14
C GLU A 48 16.54 -7.50 9.89
N PHE A 49 15.60 -8.04 9.12
CA PHE A 49 14.36 -7.34 8.78
C PHE A 49 13.17 -8.28 8.64
N GLN A 50 11.98 -7.72 8.80
CA GLN A 50 10.71 -8.37 8.51
C GLN A 50 10.01 -7.63 7.36
N THR A 51 9.47 -8.37 6.39
CA THR A 51 8.66 -7.79 5.30
C THR A 51 7.19 -7.77 5.66
N GLU A 52 6.42 -6.84 5.07
CA GLU A 52 4.96 -6.73 5.27
C GLU A 52 4.55 -6.61 6.75
N PHE A 53 5.38 -5.92 7.54
CA PHE A 53 5.21 -5.82 8.98
C PHE A 53 3.94 -5.03 9.32
N GLN A 54 2.98 -5.68 9.97
CA GLN A 54 1.79 -5.03 10.46
C GLN A 54 2.09 -4.31 11.77
N PHE A 55 2.30 -3.00 11.70
CA PHE A 55 2.68 -2.20 12.87
C PHE A 55 1.49 -1.65 13.66
N SER A 56 0.32 -1.51 13.02
CA SER A 56 -0.88 -0.96 13.67
C SER A 56 -1.74 -2.06 14.29
N PRO A 57 -2.17 -1.90 15.57
CA PRO A 57 -3.07 -2.84 16.22
C PRO A 57 -4.53 -2.67 15.77
N GLU A 58 -4.96 -1.44 15.47
CA GLU A 58 -6.33 -1.12 15.13
C GLU A 58 -6.61 -1.24 13.63
N ARG A 59 -5.64 -0.82 12.81
CA ARG A 59 -5.73 -0.87 11.35
C ARG A 59 -4.80 -1.96 10.84
N LYS A 60 -5.16 -2.58 9.72
CA LYS A 60 -4.31 -3.59 9.06
C LYS A 60 -3.19 -2.95 8.21
N TRP A 61 -2.63 -1.83 8.67
CA TRP A 61 -1.53 -1.16 7.97
C TRP A 61 -0.25 -1.97 8.07
N ARG A 62 0.45 -2.05 6.95
CA ARG A 62 1.71 -2.76 6.80
C ARG A 62 2.74 -1.81 6.23
N ALA A 63 3.97 -1.93 6.72
CA ALA A 63 5.15 -1.35 6.08
C ALA A 63 5.84 -2.42 5.24
N ASP A 64 6.48 -2.01 4.16
CA ASP A 64 7.23 -2.94 3.29
C ASP A 64 8.32 -3.66 4.08
N PHE A 65 9.06 -2.93 4.93
CA PHE A 65 10.09 -3.49 5.80
C PHE A 65 10.02 -2.91 7.21
N TYR A 66 10.33 -3.75 8.19
CA TYR A 66 10.65 -3.38 9.56
C TYR A 66 12.06 -3.87 9.89
N ILE A 67 12.91 -2.99 10.40
CA ILE A 67 14.27 -3.33 10.81
C ILE A 67 14.22 -3.90 12.23
N LEU A 68 14.61 -5.16 12.38
CA LEU A 68 14.47 -5.89 13.65
C LEU A 68 15.35 -5.28 14.74
N GLY A 69 14.84 -5.25 15.97
CA GLY A 69 15.52 -4.63 17.12
C GLY A 69 15.47 -3.10 17.16
N THR A 70 14.80 -2.45 16.19
CA THR A 70 14.69 -0.99 16.11
C THR A 70 13.25 -0.52 16.14
N LYS A 71 13.01 0.77 15.88
CA LYS A 71 11.69 1.34 15.60
C LYS A 71 11.59 1.92 14.19
N PHE A 72 12.36 1.37 13.24
CA PHE A 72 12.40 1.86 11.87
C PHE A 72 11.52 1.04 10.93
N LEU A 73 10.61 1.74 10.25
CA LEU A 73 9.79 1.22 9.16
C LEU A 73 10.31 1.80 7.85
N ILE A 74 10.51 0.96 6.84
CA ILE A 74 10.94 1.37 5.51
C ILE A 74 9.82 1.10 4.51
N GLU A 75 9.51 2.10 3.68
CA GLU A 75 8.56 2.02 2.57
C GLU A 75 9.32 2.28 1.26
N VAL A 76 9.03 1.46 0.25
CA VAL A 76 9.58 1.61 -1.10
C VAL A 76 8.48 2.16 -2.01
N GLU A 77 8.53 3.46 -2.23
CA GLU A 77 7.55 4.20 -3.03
C GLU A 77 7.80 3.94 -4.53
N GLY A 78 7.01 3.03 -5.10
CA GLY A 78 7.00 2.73 -6.52
C GLY A 78 6.05 3.64 -7.31
N GLY A 79 6.41 3.95 -8.55
CA GLY A 79 5.49 4.66 -9.46
C GLY A 79 5.12 6.08 -9.02
N ILE A 80 6.03 6.78 -8.33
CA ILE A 80 5.85 8.19 -7.90
C ILE A 80 5.45 9.10 -9.07
N TRP A 81 6.01 8.83 -10.26
CA TRP A 81 5.72 9.58 -11.49
C TRP A 81 4.47 9.09 -12.24
N SER A 82 3.85 8.01 -11.77
CA SER A 82 2.62 7.49 -12.36
C SER A 82 1.40 8.16 -11.71
N ASN A 83 0.32 8.39 -12.47
CA ASN A 83 -0.96 8.88 -11.91
C ASN A 83 -1.74 7.76 -11.16
N GLY A 84 -1.03 7.10 -10.25
CA GLY A 84 -1.45 5.94 -9.49
C GLY A 84 -2.21 6.28 -8.21
N ARG A 85 -2.41 5.28 -7.35
CA ARG A 85 -3.09 5.46 -6.05
C ARG A 85 -2.43 6.54 -5.20
N HIS A 86 -1.11 6.50 -5.09
CA HIS A 86 -0.33 7.35 -4.19
C HIS A 86 -0.34 8.84 -4.59
N THR A 87 -0.55 9.14 -5.87
CA THR A 87 -0.64 10.54 -6.36
C THR A 87 -2.07 11.09 -6.37
N ARG A 88 -3.08 10.24 -6.22
CA ARG A 88 -4.48 10.67 -6.11
C ARG A 88 -4.76 11.16 -4.69
N ALA A 89 -5.50 12.25 -4.56
CA ALA A 89 -5.80 12.90 -3.28
C ALA A 89 -6.25 11.93 -2.18
N GLN A 90 -7.16 11.00 -2.49
CA GLN A 90 -7.66 10.04 -1.50
C GLN A 90 -6.58 9.04 -1.04
N GLY A 91 -5.71 8.59 -1.94
CA GLY A 91 -4.62 7.69 -1.58
C GLY A 91 -3.58 8.42 -0.74
N TYR A 92 -3.20 9.62 -1.16
CA TYR A 92 -2.28 10.49 -0.45
C TYR A 92 -2.76 10.80 0.99
N LEU A 93 -4.03 11.15 1.18
CA LEU A 93 -4.60 11.37 2.52
C LEU A 93 -4.54 10.10 3.40
N GLY A 94 -4.80 8.93 2.81
CA GLY A 94 -4.69 7.66 3.54
C GLY A 94 -3.25 7.30 3.91
N ASP A 95 -2.28 7.67 3.07
CA ASP A 95 -0.85 7.49 3.37
C ASP A 95 -0.42 8.45 4.49
N MET A 96 -0.91 9.70 4.50
CA MET A 96 -0.68 10.64 5.61
C MET A 96 -1.20 10.08 6.94
N GLU A 97 -2.44 9.56 6.96
CA GLU A 97 -3.03 8.94 8.17
C GLU A 97 -2.16 7.77 8.65
N LYS A 98 -1.77 6.87 7.74
CA LYS A 98 -0.90 5.72 8.03
C LYS A 98 0.42 6.17 8.67
N TYR A 99 1.09 7.16 8.08
CA TYR A 99 2.41 7.59 8.54
C TYR A 99 2.35 8.34 9.87
N ASN A 100 1.32 9.17 10.10
CA ASN A 100 1.14 9.83 11.39
C ASN A 100 0.90 8.81 12.51
N SER A 101 0.05 7.81 12.29
CA SER A 101 -0.18 6.77 13.29
C SER A 101 1.04 5.90 13.53
N ALA A 102 1.89 5.67 12.53
CA ALA A 102 3.18 4.99 12.75
C ALA A 102 4.06 5.80 13.73
N GLN A 103 4.12 7.12 13.57
CA GLN A 103 4.87 8.01 14.46
C GLN A 103 4.27 8.05 15.87
N GLU A 104 2.95 8.10 16.00
CA GLU A 104 2.26 8.03 17.30
C GLU A 104 2.57 6.73 18.07
N LEU A 105 2.75 5.62 17.34
CA LEU A 105 3.16 4.32 17.88
C LEU A 105 4.67 4.23 18.17
N GLY A 106 5.41 5.33 17.99
CA GLY A 106 6.84 5.44 18.24
C GLY A 106 7.73 4.86 17.14
N TYR A 107 7.19 4.63 15.93
CA TYR A 107 7.99 4.22 14.78
C TYR A 107 8.46 5.43 13.97
N SER A 108 9.73 5.42 13.55
CA SER A 108 10.21 6.33 12.51
C SER A 108 10.05 5.68 11.14
N VAL A 109 9.32 6.36 10.24
CA VAL A 109 9.08 5.89 8.88
C VAL A 109 10.04 6.57 7.90
N TYR A 110 10.81 5.77 7.16
CA TYR A 110 11.68 6.23 6.08
C TYR A 110 11.13 5.76 4.73
N ARG A 111 10.98 6.68 3.79
CA ARG A 111 10.39 6.42 2.48
C ARG A 111 11.44 6.63 1.41
N TYR A 112 11.60 5.65 0.52
CA TYR A 112 12.57 5.71 -0.56
C TYR A 112 11.90 5.42 -1.89
N SER A 113 12.27 6.19 -2.93
CA SER A 113 11.87 5.81 -4.29
C SER A 113 12.59 4.55 -4.74
N THR A 114 12.05 3.89 -5.77
CA THR A 114 12.71 2.75 -6.40
C THR A 114 14.11 3.11 -6.90
N GLU A 115 14.30 4.32 -7.42
CA GLU A 115 15.58 4.85 -7.90
C GLU A 115 16.58 5.05 -6.76
N GLN A 116 16.14 5.56 -5.60
CA GLN A 116 16.99 5.72 -4.42
C GLN A 116 17.42 4.38 -3.83
N VAL A 117 16.57 3.35 -3.92
CA VAL A 117 16.96 1.99 -3.56
C VAL A 117 18.00 1.45 -4.54
N LYS A 118 17.77 1.60 -5.85
CA LYS A 118 18.69 1.12 -6.89
C LYS A 118 20.06 1.79 -6.83
N SER A 119 20.12 3.08 -6.51
CA SER A 119 21.37 3.83 -6.37
C SER A 119 22.17 3.49 -5.10
N GLY A 120 21.58 2.75 -4.16
CA GLY A 120 22.19 2.41 -2.89
C GLY A 120 21.99 3.46 -1.78
N LYS A 121 21.33 4.59 -2.07
CA LYS A 121 21.08 5.65 -1.08
C LYS A 121 20.28 5.13 0.12
N ALA A 122 19.27 4.29 -0.14
CA ALA A 122 18.44 3.74 0.94
C ALA A 122 19.25 2.88 1.93
N ILE A 123 20.13 2.01 1.42
CA ILE A 123 20.94 1.15 2.30
C ILE A 123 22.03 1.93 3.03
N GLU A 124 22.60 2.95 2.40
CA GLU A 124 23.55 3.86 3.06
C GLU A 124 22.91 4.56 4.26
N ASP A 125 21.69 5.08 4.10
CA ASP A 125 20.96 5.71 5.19
C ASP A 125 20.63 4.72 6.30
N ILE A 126 20.07 3.56 5.96
CA ILE A 126 19.69 2.54 6.95
C ILE A 126 20.90 2.12 7.79
N ARG A 127 22.06 1.92 7.16
CA ARG A 127 23.31 1.57 7.85
C ARG A 127 23.85 2.63 8.80
N ARG A 128 23.43 3.89 8.67
CA ARG A 128 23.80 4.95 9.62
C ARG A 128 22.86 5.00 10.83
N LEU A 129 21.69 4.38 10.70
CA LEU A 129 20.65 4.36 11.74
C LEU A 129 20.75 3.11 12.62
N VAL A 130 21.26 2.00 12.09
CA VAL A 130 21.54 0.75 12.83
C VAL A 130 23.00 0.63 13.24
#